data_AF-A0A0F9BLM2-F1
#
_entry.id   AF-A0A0F9BLM2-F1
#
_cell.length_a   1.000
_cell.length_b   1.000
_cell.length_c   1.000
_cell.angle_alpha   90.00
_cell.angle_beta   90.00
_cell.angle_gamma   90.00
#
_symmetry.space_group_name_H-M   'P 1'
#
loop_
_entity.id
_entity.type
_entity.pdbx_description
1 polymer ?
#
loop_
_entity_poly.entity_id
_entity_poly.type
_entity_poly.pdbx_seq_one_letter_code
_entity_poly.pdbx_strand_id
1 'polypeptide(L)'
;MSTTPIRRWRPPVVTDFPDWADERKRKTFIQQLDRALQIAFDNTSTIESNYIGKTPTLEGKLVNWGTAVITGSGTVATGLTTIESVSLTIQGSTASDNALTYTVSGGTLTIFVWQPTAAGDTTPIAETVERTVSWEARGA
;
A
#
# COMPACT_ATOMS: atom_id res chain seq x y z
N MET A 1 23.47 12.01 -12.76
CA MET A 1 22.23 11.56 -12.12
C MET A 1 21.23 12.71 -12.20
N SER A 2 20.18 12.56 -13.00
CA SER A 2 19.17 13.60 -13.24
C SER A 2 18.05 13.44 -12.21
N THR A 3 17.90 14.41 -11.31
CA THR A 3 16.79 14.44 -10.35
C THR A 3 15.59 15.10 -11.04
N THR A 4 14.60 14.31 -11.46
CA THR A 4 13.31 14.83 -11.94
C THR A 4 12.65 15.61 -10.80
N PRO A 5 12.43 16.93 -10.91
CA PRO A 5 11.77 17.69 -9.87
C PRO A 5 10.33 17.21 -9.73
N ILE A 6 9.89 16.95 -8.50
CA ILE A 6 8.50 16.66 -8.19
C ILE A 6 7.66 17.86 -8.68
N ARG A 7 6.88 17.66 -9.75
CA ARG A 7 5.90 18.66 -10.19
C ARG A 7 4.80 18.73 -9.14
N ARG A 8 4.94 19.65 -8.19
CA ARG A 8 3.83 20.05 -7.32
C ARG A 8 2.69 20.53 -8.22
N TRP A 9 1.53 19.89 -8.10
CA TRP A 9 0.31 20.32 -8.77
C TRP A 9 0.10 21.82 -8.47
N ARG A 10 -0.03 22.63 -9.52
CA ARG A 10 -0.48 24.02 -9.40
C ARG A 10 -1.92 24.07 -9.88
N PRO A 11 -2.84 24.69 -9.11
CA PRO A 11 -4.19 24.88 -9.60
C PRO A 11 -4.16 25.64 -10.94
N PRO A 12 -5.03 25.30 -11.90
CA PRO A 12 -5.23 26.13 -13.07
C PRO A 12 -5.62 27.54 -12.61
N VAL A 13 -4.95 28.56 -13.14
CA VAL A 13 -5.33 29.95 -12.90
C VAL A 13 -6.75 30.11 -13.42
N VAL A 14 -7.69 30.42 -12.53
CA VAL A 14 -9.07 30.73 -12.91
C VAL A 14 -9.03 32.07 -13.65
N THR A 15 -9.07 32.04 -14.97
CA THR A 15 -9.07 33.25 -15.81
C THR A 15 -10.48 33.73 -16.15
N ASP A 16 -11.47 32.85 -16.01
CA ASP A 16 -12.84 33.11 -16.46
C ASP A 16 -13.73 33.42 -15.24
N PHE A 17 -13.65 34.67 -14.79
CA PHE A 17 -14.53 35.18 -13.75
C PHE A 17 -15.88 35.58 -14.37
N PRO A 18 -17.03 35.14 -13.81
CA PRO A 18 -18.33 35.64 -14.22
C PRO A 18 -18.37 37.17 -14.14
N ASP A 19 -19.11 37.83 -15.03
CA ASP A 19 -19.12 39.30 -15.10
C ASP A 19 -19.96 39.87 -13.94
N TRP A 20 -19.35 39.98 -12.75
CA TRP A 20 -20.03 40.38 -11.53
C TRP A 20 -20.06 41.90 -11.43
N ALA A 21 -21.20 42.50 -11.77
CA ALA A 21 -21.50 43.92 -11.54
C ALA A 21 -21.56 44.33 -10.04
N ASP A 22 -21.38 43.38 -9.11
CA ASP A 22 -21.53 43.58 -7.67
C ASP A 22 -20.27 43.14 -6.92
N GLU A 23 -19.52 44.13 -6.41
CA GLU A 23 -18.25 43.93 -5.72
C GLU A 23 -18.37 43.10 -4.44
N ARG A 24 -19.55 43.07 -3.81
CA ARG A 24 -19.79 42.22 -2.64
C ARG A 24 -19.70 40.75 -3.00
N LYS A 25 -20.26 40.35 -4.14
CA LYS A 25 -20.23 38.95 -4.61
C LYS A 25 -18.80 38.50 -4.94
N ARG A 26 -17.96 39.41 -5.46
CA ARG A 26 -16.53 39.17 -5.71
C ARG A 26 -15.78 38.83 -4.42
N LYS A 27 -15.96 39.66 -3.38
CA LYS A 27 -15.30 39.46 -2.09
C LYS A 27 -15.72 38.15 -1.43
N THR A 28 -17.01 37.83 -1.46
CA THR A 28 -17.51 36.57 -0.90
C THR A 28 -16.96 35.35 -1.64
N PHE A 29 -16.90 35.40 -2.99
CA PHE A 29 -16.34 34.31 -3.79
C PHE A 29 -14.85 34.09 -3.50
N ILE A 30 -14.06 35.17 -3.43
CA ILE A 30 -12.63 35.08 -3.10
C ILE A 30 -12.42 34.48 -1.70
N GLN A 31 -13.21 34.90 -0.71
CA GLN A 31 -13.15 34.33 0.65
C GLN A 31 -13.54 32.84 0.68
N GLN A 32 -14.54 32.44 -0.11
CA GLN A 32 -14.93 31.03 -0.22
C GLN A 32 -13.86 30.19 -0.90
N LEU A 33 -13.24 30.72 -1.96
CA LEU A 33 -12.16 30.06 -2.68
C LEU A 33 -10.92 29.90 -1.78
N ASP A 34 -10.53 30.94 -1.06
CA ASP A 34 -9.40 30.91 -0.12
C ASP A 34 -9.62 29.88 0.99
N ARG A 35 -10.82 29.84 1.57
CA ARG A 35 -11.20 28.84 2.57
C ARG A 35 -11.21 27.42 2.00
N ALA A 36 -11.69 27.22 0.77
CA ALA A 36 -11.70 25.91 0.13
C ALA A 36 -10.28 25.42 -0.20
N LEU A 37 -9.39 26.32 -0.63
CA LEU A 37 -7.98 26.01 -0.89
C LEU A 37 -7.25 25.65 0.41
N GLN A 38 -7.50 26.39 1.50
CA GLN A 38 -6.94 26.08 2.81
C GLN A 38 -7.36 24.68 3.29
N ILE A 39 -8.65 24.36 3.20
CA ILE A 39 -9.18 23.03 3.58
C ILE A 39 -8.55 21.93 2.71
N ALA A 40 -8.42 22.15 1.40
CA ALA A 40 -7.79 21.19 0.51
C ALA A 40 -6.31 20.96 0.88
N PHE A 41 -5.58 22.02 1.20
CA PHE A 41 -4.17 21.93 1.62
C PHE A 41 -4.01 21.25 2.98
N ASP A 42 -4.87 21.54 3.94
CA ASP A 42 -4.89 20.92 5.26
C ASP A 42 -5.25 19.42 5.16
N ASN A 43 -6.20 19.06 4.31
CA ASN A 43 -6.52 17.66 4.04
C ASN A 43 -5.36 16.94 3.35
N THR A 44 -4.69 17.58 2.39
CA THR A 44 -3.57 16.97 1.67
C THR A 44 -2.36 16.80 2.59
N SER A 45 -2.04 17.79 3.42
CA SER A 45 -0.96 17.70 4.41
C SER A 45 -1.29 16.72 5.55
N THR A 46 -2.56 16.55 5.91
CA THR A 46 -3.01 15.49 6.83
C THR A 46 -2.85 14.11 6.21
N ILE A 47 -3.16 13.96 4.92
CA ILE A 47 -2.94 12.70 4.19
C ILE A 47 -1.43 12.46 4.03
N GLU A 48 -0.65 13.44 3.61
CA GLU A 48 0.80 13.34 3.47
C GLU A 48 1.48 13.07 4.82
N SER A 49 1.07 13.67 5.93
CA SER A 49 1.62 13.37 7.26
C SER A 49 1.15 12.02 7.84
N ASN A 50 0.01 11.50 7.38
CA ASN A 50 -0.47 10.17 7.75
C ASN A 50 0.12 9.05 6.87
N TYR A 51 0.56 9.35 5.64
CA TYR A 51 1.06 8.35 4.69
C TYR A 51 2.56 8.46 4.38
N ILE A 52 3.16 9.64 4.48
CA ILE A 52 4.59 9.87 4.25
C ILE A 52 5.30 9.82 5.61
N GLY A 53 5.73 8.61 6.00
CA GLY A 53 6.65 8.39 7.11
C GLY A 53 6.04 7.84 8.40
N LYS A 54 4.72 7.63 8.46
CA LYS A 54 4.11 6.79 9.51
C LYS A 54 3.90 5.39 8.98
N THR A 55 4.51 4.41 9.63
CA THR A 55 4.21 3.01 9.41
C THR A 55 2.71 2.82 9.62
N PRO A 56 1.97 2.33 8.62
CA PRO A 56 0.52 2.31 8.67
C PRO A 56 0.08 1.45 9.86
N THR A 57 -0.65 2.06 10.78
CA THR A 57 -1.15 1.34 11.95
C THR A 57 -2.57 0.86 11.74
N LEU A 58 -2.83 -0.43 11.96
CA LEU A 58 -4.17 -0.96 12.07
C LEU A 58 -4.36 -1.44 13.51
N GLU A 59 -5.40 -0.97 14.20
CA GLU A 59 -5.67 -1.29 15.61
C GLU A 59 -4.48 -0.99 16.56
N GLY A 60 -3.65 0.01 16.21
CA GLY A 60 -2.47 0.41 16.99
C GLY A 60 -1.20 -0.42 16.76
N LYS A 61 -1.22 -1.38 15.83
CA LYS A 61 -0.05 -2.19 15.43
C LYS A 61 0.52 -1.70 14.11
N LEU A 62 1.84 -1.70 13.98
CA LEU A 62 2.49 -1.41 12.69
C LEU A 62 2.13 -2.52 11.70
N VAL A 63 1.71 -2.12 10.52
CA VAL A 63 1.42 -3.01 9.41
C VAL A 63 2.45 -2.75 8.33
N ASN A 64 2.95 -3.83 7.72
CA ASN A 64 3.68 -3.73 6.47
C ASN A 64 3.17 -4.79 5.50
N TRP A 65 3.23 -4.49 4.21
CA TRP A 65 2.76 -5.38 3.17
C TRP A 65 3.67 -5.30 1.96
N GLY A 66 3.59 -6.31 1.11
CA GLY A 66 4.31 -6.33 -0.13
C GLY A 66 3.99 -7.56 -0.95
N THR A 67 4.78 -7.72 -2.00
CA THR A 67 4.76 -8.92 -2.84
C THR A 67 6.15 -9.54 -2.85
N ALA A 68 6.21 -10.84 -2.96
CA ALA A 68 7.44 -11.59 -3.13
C ALA A 68 7.25 -12.67 -4.19
N VAL A 69 8.26 -12.89 -5.02
CA VAL A 69 8.31 -14.01 -5.96
C VAL A 69 9.04 -15.16 -5.26
N ILE A 70 8.37 -16.30 -5.12
CA ILE A 70 8.87 -17.44 -4.35
C ILE A 70 8.81 -18.72 -5.21
N THR A 71 9.88 -19.50 -5.16
CA THR A 71 9.98 -20.83 -5.74
C THR A 71 10.33 -21.81 -4.62
N GLY A 72 9.34 -22.60 -4.19
CA GLY A 72 9.47 -23.54 -3.08
C GLY A 72 9.52 -22.85 -1.72
N SER A 73 10.57 -22.06 -1.45
CA SER A 73 10.72 -21.29 -0.22
C SER A 73 11.43 -19.96 -0.44
N GLY A 74 11.05 -18.93 0.31
CA GLY A 74 11.70 -17.62 0.27
C GLY A 74 11.54 -16.85 1.58
N THR A 75 12.44 -15.90 1.80
CA THR A 75 12.44 -15.05 3.00
C THR A 75 12.15 -13.60 2.64
N VAL A 76 11.34 -12.93 3.46
CA VAL A 76 10.97 -11.53 3.33
C VAL A 76 11.29 -10.79 4.61
N ALA A 77 12.02 -9.68 4.49
CA ALA A 77 12.20 -8.74 5.60
C ALA A 77 10.98 -7.82 5.67
N THR A 78 10.19 -7.92 6.73
CA THR A 78 8.96 -7.14 6.89
C THR A 78 9.22 -5.72 7.42
N GLY A 79 10.44 -5.42 7.87
CA GLY A 79 10.78 -4.13 8.50
C GLY A 79 10.17 -3.93 9.89
N LEU A 80 9.40 -4.90 10.40
CA LEU A 80 8.90 -4.94 11.77
C LEU A 80 9.97 -5.56 12.68
N THR A 81 9.97 -5.23 13.97
CA THR A 81 10.85 -5.88 14.96
C THR A 81 10.26 -7.18 15.46
N THR A 82 8.94 -7.22 15.65
CA THR A 82 8.17 -8.42 15.98
C THR A 82 6.98 -8.55 15.05
N ILE A 83 6.68 -9.78 14.64
CA ILE A 83 5.50 -10.10 13.84
C ILE A 83 4.53 -10.89 14.71
N GLU A 84 3.30 -10.40 14.83
CA GLU A 84 2.24 -11.01 15.63
C GLU A 84 1.20 -11.72 14.77
N SER A 85 0.95 -11.23 13.55
CA SER A 85 0.03 -11.86 12.61
C SER A 85 0.51 -11.69 11.18
N VAL A 86 0.28 -12.72 10.36
CA VAL A 86 0.63 -12.74 8.94
C VAL A 86 -0.56 -13.21 8.13
N SER A 87 -0.83 -12.52 7.03
CA SER A 87 -1.75 -12.95 5.99
C SER A 87 -0.96 -13.15 4.69
N LEU A 88 -1.18 -14.28 4.01
CA LEU A 88 -0.51 -14.64 2.76
C LEU A 88 -1.54 -15.05 1.71
N THR A 89 -1.34 -14.59 0.49
CA THR A 89 -2.20 -14.93 -0.64
C THR A 89 -1.36 -15.14 -1.89
N ILE A 90 -1.54 -16.27 -2.59
CA ILE A 90 -0.96 -16.46 -3.93
C ILE A 90 -1.73 -15.58 -4.92
N GLN A 91 -1.04 -14.75 -5.70
CA GLN A 91 -1.66 -13.97 -6.75
C GLN A 91 -1.87 -14.84 -8.00
N GLY A 92 -3.09 -14.84 -8.53
CA GLY A 92 -3.45 -15.55 -9.76
C GLY A 92 -4.96 -15.54 -10.03
N SER A 93 -5.35 -15.77 -11.29
CA SER A 93 -6.76 -15.85 -11.71
C SER A 93 -7.32 -17.27 -11.70
N THR A 94 -6.49 -18.27 -11.48
CA THR A 94 -6.88 -19.68 -11.40
C THR A 94 -6.76 -20.19 -9.97
N ALA A 95 -7.78 -20.94 -9.52
CA ALA A 95 -7.68 -21.70 -8.29
C ALA A 95 -6.50 -22.67 -8.42
N SER A 96 -5.48 -22.46 -7.59
CA SER A 96 -4.33 -23.33 -7.51
C SER A 96 -4.51 -24.26 -6.32
N ASP A 97 -4.24 -25.56 -6.50
CA ASP A 97 -4.15 -26.54 -5.40
C ASP A 97 -2.89 -26.33 -4.53
N ASN A 98 -2.23 -25.18 -4.68
CA ASN A 98 -1.06 -24.79 -3.93
C ASN A 98 -1.43 -24.47 -2.47
N ALA A 99 -0.60 -24.95 -1.55
CA ALA A 99 -0.70 -24.60 -0.14
C ALA A 99 0.40 -23.63 0.26
N LEU A 100 0.09 -22.72 1.19
CA LEU A 100 1.04 -21.80 1.80
C LEU A 100 1.24 -22.15 3.26
N THR A 101 2.50 -22.17 3.68
CA THR A 101 2.86 -22.20 5.10
C THR A 101 3.96 -21.18 5.35
N TYR A 102 4.12 -20.76 6.60
CA TYR A 102 5.15 -19.78 6.93
C TYR A 102 5.71 -20.00 8.32
N THR A 103 6.92 -19.49 8.52
CA THR A 103 7.54 -19.36 9.84
C THR A 103 7.99 -17.92 10.04
N VAL A 104 7.94 -17.48 11.29
CA VAL A 104 8.31 -16.12 11.70
C VAL A 104 9.50 -16.23 12.63
N SER A 105 10.50 -15.38 12.40
CA SER A 105 11.63 -15.21 13.31
C SER A 105 11.97 -13.73 13.41
N GLY A 106 11.57 -13.09 14.52
CA GLY A 106 11.66 -11.64 14.70
C GLY A 106 10.89 -10.89 13.62
N GLY A 107 11.59 -10.03 12.88
CA GLY A 107 11.06 -9.27 11.74
C GLY A 107 11.07 -9.98 10.38
N THR A 108 11.54 -11.23 10.34
CA THR A 108 11.69 -12.00 9.11
C THR A 108 10.59 -13.03 8.98
N LEU A 109 9.96 -13.03 7.81
CA LEU A 109 8.94 -13.98 7.40
C LEU A 109 9.56 -14.97 6.40
N THR A 110 9.52 -16.25 6.70
CA THR A 110 9.88 -17.32 5.75
C THR A 110 8.62 -17.95 5.23
N ILE A 111 8.44 -17.97 3.92
CA ILE A 111 7.24 -18.46 3.24
C ILE A 111 7.61 -19.71 2.45
N PHE A 112 6.79 -20.74 2.56
CA PHE A 112 6.89 -21.97 1.79
C PHE A 112 5.64 -22.13 0.92
N VAL A 113 5.87 -22.41 -0.35
CA VAL A 113 4.82 -22.68 -1.34
C VAL A 113 4.90 -24.15 -1.72
N TRP A 114 3.81 -24.86 -1.54
CA TRP A 114 3.70 -26.29 -1.80
C TRP A 114 2.75 -26.53 -2.98
N GLN A 115 3.05 -27.54 -3.80
CA GLN A 115 2.16 -28.10 -4.83
C GLN A 115 1.94 -29.59 -4.59
N PRO A 116 0.80 -30.13 -5.02
CA PRO A 116 0.63 -31.58 -5.12
C PRO A 116 1.57 -32.15 -6.20
N THR A 117 2.04 -33.38 -5.99
CA THR A 117 2.83 -34.16 -6.97
C THR A 117 2.04 -34.52 -8.23
N ALA A 118 0.73 -34.71 -8.10
CA ALA A 118 -0.19 -34.99 -9.18
C ALA A 118 -1.62 -34.59 -8.78
N ALA A 119 -2.51 -34.41 -9.77
CA ALA A 119 -3.92 -34.16 -9.49
C ALA A 119 -4.52 -35.31 -8.64
N GLY A 120 -5.08 -34.97 -7.48
CA GLY A 120 -5.65 -35.94 -6.54
C GLY A 120 -4.64 -36.63 -5.60
N ASP A 121 -3.34 -36.32 -5.70
CA ASP A 121 -2.33 -36.70 -4.71
C ASP A 121 -2.26 -35.62 -3.62
N THR A 122 -2.27 -36.05 -2.37
CA THR A 122 -2.26 -35.15 -1.21
C THR A 122 -0.85 -34.92 -0.67
N THR A 123 0.18 -35.50 -1.29
CA THR A 123 1.57 -35.34 -0.88
C THR A 123 2.13 -34.00 -1.40
N PRO A 124 2.37 -33.00 -0.53
CA PRO A 124 2.92 -31.73 -0.97
C PRO A 124 4.42 -31.85 -1.26
N ILE A 125 4.85 -31.32 -2.39
CA ILE A 125 6.26 -31.04 -2.70
C ILE A 125 6.47 -29.53 -2.80
N ALA A 126 7.72 -29.08 -2.68
CA ALA A 126 8.05 -27.68 -2.88
C ALA A 126 7.66 -27.24 -4.31
N GLU A 127 7.10 -26.04 -4.42
CA GLU A 127 6.75 -25.46 -5.71
C GLU A 127 8.00 -25.29 -6.57
N THR A 128 7.94 -25.80 -7.81
CA THR A 128 9.05 -25.71 -8.78
C THR A 128 8.90 -24.52 -9.73
N VAL A 129 7.76 -23.85 -9.72
CA VAL A 129 7.43 -22.68 -10.56
C VAL A 129 7.36 -21.43 -9.70
N GLU A 130 7.82 -20.30 -10.22
CA GLU A 130 7.71 -19.02 -9.50
C GLU A 130 6.25 -18.64 -9.23
N ARG A 131 5.95 -18.32 -7.97
CA ARG A 131 4.65 -17.78 -7.55
C ARG A 131 4.82 -16.43 -6.91
N THR A 132 4.01 -15.48 -7.36
CA THR A 132 3.88 -14.18 -6.70
C THR A 132 2.97 -14.34 -5.49
N VAL A 133 3.51 -14.11 -4.30
CA VAL A 133 2.77 -14.14 -3.04
C VAL A 133 2.63 -12.71 -2.53
N SER A 134 1.39 -12.27 -2.31
CA SER A 134 1.08 -11.09 -1.50
C SER A 134 1.22 -11.46 -0.04
N TRP A 135 1.92 -10.63 0.73
CA TRP A 135 2.06 -10.79 2.16
C TRP A 135 1.66 -9.51 2.89
N GLU A 136 1.07 -9.69 4.06
CA GLU A 136 0.78 -8.64 5.02
C GLU A 136 1.23 -9.13 6.40
N ALA A 137 2.04 -8.34 7.09
CA ALA A 137 2.51 -8.62 8.44
C ALA A 137 2.08 -7.49 9.37
N ARG A 138 1.67 -7.83 10.59
CA ARG A 138 1.30 -6.86 11.64
C ARG A 138 2.08 -7.15 12.91
N GLY A 139 2.53 -6.10 13.59
CA GLY A 139 3.29 -6.21 14.85
C GLY A 139 3.87 -4.88 15.30
N ALA A 140 5.08 -4.91 15.87
CA ALA A 140 5.74 -3.75 16.49
C ALA A 140 7.15 -3.51 15.94
#